data_AF-A0A177ARG5-F1
#
_entry.id   AF-A0A177ARG5-F1
#
_cell.length_a   1.000
_cell.length_b   1.000
_cell.length_c   1.000
_cell.angle_alpha   90.00
_cell.angle_beta   90.00
_cell.angle_gamma   90.00
#
_symmetry.space_group_name_H-M   'P 1'
#
loop_
_entity.id
_entity.type
_entity.pdbx_description
1 polymer ?
#
loop_
_entity_poly.entity_id
_entity_poly.type
_entity_poly.pdbx_seq_one_letter_code
_entity_poly.pdbx_strand_id
1 'polypeptide(L)'
;VDNINLLFNKKRNDPDIYRSLPVTAGSIYWEKALFHRIKHTIVRFLSVENMLNSDIGKMTKAHYLCVAKKMKKYEDELYSSWAKRVEISLPQLMRKHLLSTYSNLEKSEKSASVLLVEINMENLRYSVNFNSDLYEIISESKYLEKIGFKIPDMTKNVSLQEEQYIHFVTKLNKICKKYDETINLLSLSEIDLLTTQIIALQRGNGKFESLVNQIHKEYFNNIRSNLNDTLKVLAQKYKEIAPLLIKIETLVVLTSTGKEPRLKKYYAYWEKKIYESLISMIITNFKHFRDALNSNRPLFTIEAILIPPDAVLSPLSNDIYKIILQSIRDAIEEQKIFYRWMNGTCIEVPPQKMANGELCVFSYFYDISLNADILDIVYEIQTNIKKMLYSLTKSIYKWRKFRTMWRQDKVM
;
A
#
# COMPACT_ATOMS: atom_id res chain seq x y z
N VAL A 1 -27.20 18.71 -53.59
CA VAL A 1 -27.42 19.15 -52.19
C VAL A 1 -28.40 18.23 -51.48
N ASP A 2 -29.43 17.76 -52.19
CA ASP A 2 -30.49 16.89 -51.66
C ASP A 2 -29.99 15.56 -51.10
N ASN A 3 -29.04 14.89 -51.76
CA ASN A 3 -28.44 13.65 -51.24
C ASN A 3 -27.74 13.84 -49.89
N ILE A 4 -27.11 15.00 -49.66
CA ILE A 4 -26.44 15.30 -48.38
C ILE A 4 -27.47 15.68 -47.31
N ASN A 5 -28.55 16.36 -47.70
CA ASN A 5 -29.68 16.66 -46.82
C ASN A 5 -30.44 15.38 -46.40
N LEU A 6 -30.58 14.39 -47.30
CA LEU A 6 -31.14 13.08 -46.99
C LEU A 6 -30.23 12.25 -46.06
N LEU A 7 -28.92 12.31 -46.27
CA LEU A 7 -27.93 11.71 -45.36
C LEU A 7 -27.96 12.37 -43.98
N PHE A 8 -28.07 13.70 -43.93
CA PHE A 8 -28.20 14.47 -42.69
C PHE A 8 -29.46 14.05 -41.91
N ASN A 9 -30.62 13.99 -42.58
CA ASN A 9 -31.88 13.60 -41.93
C ASN A 9 -31.91 12.13 -41.48
N LYS A 10 -31.23 11.22 -42.20
CA LYS A 10 -31.18 9.78 -41.85
C LYS A 10 -30.24 9.45 -40.70
N LYS A 11 -29.10 10.15 -40.58
CA LYS A 11 -28.06 9.86 -39.58
C LYS A 11 -27.96 10.91 -38.46
N ARG A 12 -28.94 11.82 -38.37
CA ARG A 12 -29.02 12.87 -37.34
C ARG A 12 -28.99 12.33 -35.90
N ASN A 13 -29.45 11.10 -35.70
CA ASN A 13 -29.62 10.50 -34.38
C ASN A 13 -28.47 9.55 -34.00
N ASP A 14 -27.66 9.10 -34.95
CA ASP A 14 -26.46 8.27 -34.71
C ASP A 14 -25.49 8.40 -35.91
N PRO A 15 -24.60 9.40 -35.90
CA PRO A 15 -23.60 9.54 -36.95
C PRO A 15 -22.56 8.41 -36.83
N ASP A 16 -21.97 7.97 -37.95
CA ASP A 16 -20.91 6.94 -37.91
C ASP A 16 -19.65 7.54 -37.25
N ILE A 17 -19.58 7.44 -35.93
CA ILE A 17 -18.48 7.98 -35.13
C ILE A 17 -17.36 6.92 -35.08
N TYR A 18 -16.11 7.32 -35.33
CA TYR A 18 -14.95 6.47 -35.05
C TYR A 18 -14.91 6.15 -33.54
N ARG A 19 -14.77 4.86 -33.18
CA ARG A 19 -14.85 4.24 -31.83
C ARG A 19 -14.16 4.97 -30.65
N SER A 20 -13.35 6.00 -30.88
CA SER A 20 -12.59 6.75 -29.87
C SER A 20 -13.02 8.20 -29.68
N LEU A 21 -14.05 8.68 -30.40
CA LEU A 21 -14.56 10.04 -30.22
C LEU A 21 -15.79 10.03 -29.30
N PRO A 22 -15.88 10.99 -28.36
CA PRO A 22 -17.09 11.18 -27.57
C PRO A 22 -18.31 11.48 -28.42
N VAL A 23 -19.48 11.08 -27.92
CA VAL A 23 -20.74 11.10 -28.69
C VAL A 23 -21.10 12.52 -29.16
N THR A 24 -20.90 13.53 -28.31
CA THR A 24 -21.26 14.92 -28.65
C THR A 24 -20.28 15.55 -29.64
N ALA A 25 -18.98 15.39 -29.39
CA ALA A 25 -17.93 15.93 -30.25
C ALA A 25 -17.90 15.25 -31.63
N GLY A 26 -18.14 13.93 -31.68
CA GLY A 26 -18.24 13.16 -32.92
C GLY A 26 -19.41 13.58 -33.79
N SER A 27 -20.57 13.89 -33.19
CA SER A 27 -21.76 14.37 -33.90
C SER A 27 -21.55 15.74 -34.54
N ILE A 28 -20.88 16.66 -33.82
CA ILE A 28 -20.53 18.00 -34.35
C ILE A 28 -19.48 17.88 -35.46
N TYR A 29 -18.49 16.99 -35.32
CA TYR A 29 -17.49 16.76 -36.36
C TYR A 29 -18.11 16.21 -37.66
N TRP A 30 -19.03 15.25 -37.54
CA TRP A 30 -19.75 14.68 -38.67
C TRP A 30 -20.59 15.73 -39.41
N GLU A 31 -21.30 16.58 -38.66
CA GLU A 31 -22.08 17.70 -39.22
C GLU A 31 -21.16 18.66 -40.00
N LYS A 32 -20.03 19.08 -39.41
CA LYS A 32 -19.07 19.98 -40.09
C LYS A 32 -18.44 19.37 -41.32
N ALA A 33 -18.19 18.06 -41.32
CA ALA A 33 -17.67 17.36 -42.50
C ALA A 33 -18.68 17.36 -43.66
N LEU A 34 -19.98 17.15 -43.37
CA LEU A 34 -21.04 17.27 -44.36
C LEU A 34 -21.18 18.71 -44.88
N PHE A 35 -21.13 19.70 -43.98
CA PHE A 35 -21.18 21.11 -44.34
C PHE A 35 -19.99 21.53 -45.21
N HIS A 36 -18.76 21.12 -44.86
CA HIS A 36 -17.56 21.38 -45.65
C HIS A 36 -17.65 20.76 -47.05
N ARG A 37 -18.19 19.54 -47.17
CA ARG A 37 -18.40 18.88 -48.46
C ARG A 37 -19.40 19.65 -49.34
N ILE A 38 -20.52 20.11 -48.79
CA ILE A 38 -21.48 20.95 -49.53
C ILE A 38 -20.83 22.28 -49.93
N LYS A 39 -20.15 22.95 -48.99
CA LYS A 39 -19.46 24.22 -49.22
C LYS A 39 -18.42 24.10 -50.33
N HIS A 40 -17.57 23.06 -50.30
CA HIS A 40 -16.56 22.82 -51.33
C HIS A 40 -17.17 22.63 -52.71
N THR A 41 -18.27 21.86 -52.81
CA THR A 41 -18.98 21.71 -54.10
C THR A 41 -19.53 23.04 -54.61
N ILE A 42 -20.11 23.87 -53.73
CA ILE A 42 -20.71 25.15 -54.12
C ILE A 42 -19.65 26.20 -54.46
N VAL A 43 -18.51 26.23 -53.76
CA VAL A 43 -17.37 27.10 -54.09
C VAL A 43 -16.81 26.78 -55.48
N ARG A 44 -16.76 25.51 -55.86
CA ARG A 44 -16.36 25.09 -57.21
C ARG A 44 -17.38 25.46 -58.30
N PHE A 45 -18.66 25.53 -57.96
CA PHE A 45 -19.68 26.06 -58.86
C PHE A 45 -19.67 27.60 -58.92
N LEU A 46 -19.23 28.28 -57.85
CA LEU A 46 -19.04 29.74 -57.80
C LEU A 46 -17.88 30.23 -58.68
N SER A 47 -16.85 29.42 -58.90
CA SER A 47 -15.71 29.78 -59.76
C SER A 47 -16.01 29.69 -61.27
N VAL A 48 -17.19 29.21 -61.67
CA VAL A 48 -17.60 29.12 -63.08
C VAL A 48 -18.67 30.18 -63.35
N GLU A 49 -18.24 31.30 -63.92
CA GLU A 49 -18.93 32.60 -63.90
C GLU A 49 -20.26 32.67 -64.67
N ASN A 50 -20.63 31.64 -65.44
CA ASN A 50 -21.83 31.64 -66.30
C ASN A 50 -22.96 30.68 -65.88
N MET A 51 -22.80 29.85 -64.85
CA MET A 51 -23.87 28.92 -64.42
C MET A 51 -24.79 29.46 -63.31
N LEU A 52 -24.34 30.45 -62.52
CA LEU A 52 -25.06 30.90 -61.31
C LEU A 52 -26.09 32.02 -61.54
N ASN A 53 -26.14 32.60 -62.73
CA ASN A 53 -27.16 33.58 -63.13
C ASN A 53 -28.42 32.91 -63.70
N SER A 54 -28.40 31.60 -63.95
CA SER A 54 -29.57 30.80 -64.28
C SER A 54 -30.52 30.68 -63.08
N ASP A 55 -31.82 30.59 -63.33
CA ASP A 55 -32.85 30.39 -62.29
C ASP A 55 -32.59 29.14 -61.45
N ILE A 56 -32.01 28.09 -62.06
CA ILE A 56 -31.60 26.85 -61.38
C ILE A 56 -30.44 27.11 -60.38
N GLY A 57 -29.51 28.01 -60.73
CA GLY A 57 -28.41 28.42 -59.86
C GLY A 57 -28.88 29.22 -58.64
N LYS A 58 -29.84 30.14 -58.83
CA LYS A 58 -30.48 30.88 -57.74
C LYS A 58 -31.27 29.96 -56.80
N MET A 59 -32.03 29.01 -57.35
CA MET A 59 -32.74 28.00 -56.55
C MET A 59 -31.78 27.11 -55.75
N THR A 60 -30.68 26.68 -56.36
CA THR A 60 -29.65 25.85 -55.69
C THR A 60 -28.95 26.63 -54.57
N LYS A 61 -28.67 27.92 -54.76
CA LYS A 61 -28.12 28.82 -53.72
C LYS A 61 -29.10 29.01 -52.56
N ALA A 62 -30.39 29.23 -52.85
CA ALA A 62 -31.42 29.34 -51.82
C ALA A 62 -31.60 28.03 -51.03
N HIS A 63 -31.57 26.88 -51.70
CA HIS A 63 -31.67 25.57 -51.07
C HIS A 63 -30.44 25.27 -50.19
N TYR A 64 -29.24 25.60 -50.66
CA TYR A 64 -28.03 25.54 -49.85
C TYR A 64 -28.12 26.39 -48.59
N LEU A 65 -28.57 27.65 -48.71
CA LEU A 65 -28.72 28.54 -47.55
C LEU A 65 -29.74 28.01 -46.55
N CYS A 66 -30.82 27.36 -47.01
CA CYS A 66 -31.79 26.69 -46.16
C CYS A 66 -31.17 25.51 -45.40
N VAL A 67 -30.43 24.65 -46.10
CA VAL A 67 -29.74 23.49 -45.50
C VAL A 67 -28.66 23.95 -44.52
N ALA A 68 -27.86 24.96 -44.88
CA ALA A 68 -26.83 25.56 -44.03
C ALA A 68 -27.41 26.14 -42.74
N LYS A 69 -28.57 26.82 -42.80
CA LYS A 69 -29.26 27.33 -41.61
C LYS A 69 -29.76 26.21 -40.70
N LYS A 70 -30.27 25.11 -41.26
CA LYS A 70 -30.70 23.93 -40.49
C LYS A 70 -29.53 23.22 -39.80
N MET A 71 -28.44 23.06 -40.53
CA MET A 71 -27.17 22.48 -40.07
C MET A 71 -26.56 23.29 -38.91
N LYS A 72 -26.45 24.61 -39.07
CA LYS A 72 -25.99 25.51 -38.01
C LYS A 72 -26.90 25.51 -36.78
N LYS A 73 -28.23 25.47 -36.96
CA LYS A 73 -29.17 25.39 -35.83
C LYS A 73 -28.97 24.10 -35.01
N TYR A 74 -28.69 22.98 -35.68
CA TYR A 74 -28.39 21.71 -35.01
C TYR A 74 -27.04 21.74 -34.28
N GLU A 75 -26.01 22.35 -34.87
CA GLU A 75 -24.72 22.60 -34.21
C GLU A 75 -24.89 23.41 -32.91
N ASP A 76 -25.65 24.51 -32.97
CA ASP A 76 -25.94 25.40 -31.83
C ASP A 76 -26.77 24.69 -30.74
N GLU A 77 -27.74 23.85 -31.12
CA GLU A 77 -28.57 23.05 -30.20
C GLU A 77 -27.75 21.97 -29.47
N LEU A 78 -26.89 21.24 -30.19
CA LEU A 78 -26.01 20.23 -29.60
C LEU A 78 -25.01 20.85 -28.62
N TYR A 79 -24.38 21.96 -29.03
CA TYR A 79 -23.44 22.69 -28.19
C TYR A 79 -24.11 23.21 -26.90
N SER A 80 -25.32 23.77 -27.03
CA SER A 80 -26.08 24.28 -25.88
C SER A 80 -26.49 23.17 -24.91
N SER A 81 -26.89 22.02 -25.41
CA SER A 81 -27.21 20.84 -24.59
C SER A 81 -25.98 20.26 -23.90
N TRP A 82 -24.84 20.25 -24.59
CA TRP A 82 -23.56 19.84 -24.02
C TRP A 82 -23.12 20.76 -22.90
N ALA A 83 -23.12 22.08 -23.12
CA ALA A 83 -22.69 23.06 -22.12
C ALA A 83 -23.52 22.96 -20.83
N LYS A 84 -24.85 22.83 -20.94
CA LYS A 84 -25.75 22.62 -19.80
C LYS A 84 -25.48 21.31 -19.05
N ARG A 85 -25.23 20.22 -19.79
CA ARG A 85 -24.88 18.93 -19.19
C ARG A 85 -23.59 19.04 -18.39
N VAL A 86 -22.55 19.66 -18.97
CA VAL A 86 -21.25 19.81 -18.31
C VAL A 86 -21.34 20.71 -17.09
N GLU A 87 -22.06 21.83 -17.14
CA GLU A 87 -22.26 22.71 -15.98
C GLU A 87 -22.96 22.01 -14.79
N ILE A 88 -23.87 21.07 -15.06
CA ILE A 88 -24.61 20.35 -14.01
C ILE A 88 -23.83 19.13 -13.51
N SER A 89 -23.28 18.33 -14.43
CA SER A 89 -22.63 17.06 -14.12
C SER A 89 -21.23 17.25 -13.52
N LEU A 90 -20.45 18.22 -13.99
CA LEU A 90 -19.06 18.39 -13.58
C LEU A 90 -18.89 18.70 -12.08
N PRO A 91 -19.69 19.59 -11.45
CA PRO A 91 -19.65 19.80 -10.00
C PRO A 91 -20.10 18.58 -9.18
N GLN A 92 -21.06 17.80 -9.70
CA GLN A 92 -21.55 16.59 -9.02
C GLN A 92 -20.52 15.46 -9.07
N LEU A 93 -19.80 15.32 -10.19
CA LEU A 93 -18.73 14.35 -10.37
C LEU A 93 -17.50 14.69 -9.52
N MET A 94 -17.15 15.98 -9.40
CA MET A 94 -16.07 16.43 -8.51
C MET A 94 -16.41 16.27 -7.02
N ARG A 95 -17.69 16.22 -6.66
CA ARG A 95 -18.16 16.00 -5.27
C ARG A 95 -18.25 14.53 -4.88
N LYS A 96 -18.16 13.59 -5.82
CA LYS A 96 -18.16 12.16 -5.50
C LYS A 96 -16.79 11.75 -4.94
N HIS A 97 -16.81 11.05 -3.81
CA HIS A 97 -15.59 10.55 -3.17
C HIS A 97 -14.86 9.58 -4.10
N LEU A 98 -13.54 9.76 -4.25
CA LEU A 98 -12.68 9.01 -5.17
C LEU A 98 -12.51 7.52 -4.82
N LEU A 99 -12.99 7.09 -3.66
CA LEU A 99 -12.91 5.73 -3.15
C LEU A 99 -14.34 5.19 -2.99
N SER A 100 -14.70 4.13 -3.70
CA SER A 100 -15.91 3.36 -3.38
C SER A 100 -15.55 1.93 -3.02
N THR A 101 -16.02 1.53 -1.84
CA THR A 101 -16.04 0.13 -1.40
C THR A 101 -17.18 -0.58 -2.13
N TYR A 102 -16.93 -1.79 -2.61
CA TYR A 102 -17.98 -2.63 -3.16
C TYR A 102 -18.86 -3.15 -2.01
N SER A 103 -19.97 -2.49 -1.70
CA SER A 103 -21.03 -3.10 -0.89
C SER A 103 -22.05 -3.72 -1.84
N ASN A 104 -22.01 -5.04 -2.00
CA ASN A 104 -23.21 -5.77 -2.42
C ASN A 104 -24.24 -5.65 -1.29
N LEU A 105 -24.99 -4.55 -1.28
CA LEU A 105 -26.22 -4.42 -0.51
C LEU A 105 -27.37 -4.66 -1.47
N GLU A 106 -27.64 -5.93 -1.75
CA GLU A 106 -29.04 -6.29 -1.96
C GLU A 106 -29.73 -6.14 -0.60
N LYS A 107 -30.77 -5.32 -0.64
CA LYS A 107 -31.60 -4.92 0.48
C LYS A 107 -32.12 -6.16 1.20
N SER A 108 -31.85 -6.28 2.49
CA SER A 108 -32.82 -6.85 3.41
C SER A 108 -32.75 -6.10 4.73
N GLU A 109 -33.72 -5.22 4.91
CA GLU A 109 -34.14 -4.76 6.22
C GLU A 109 -34.48 -5.97 7.08
N LYS A 110 -33.83 -6.10 8.24
CA LYS A 110 -34.53 -6.16 9.54
C LYS A 110 -33.54 -6.31 10.70
N SER A 111 -33.83 -5.48 11.71
CA SER A 111 -33.59 -5.72 13.13
C SER A 111 -32.17 -5.57 13.64
N ALA A 112 -31.97 -4.40 14.25
CA ALA A 112 -31.01 -4.21 15.32
C ALA A 112 -31.20 -5.26 16.42
N SER A 113 -30.17 -6.07 16.67
CA SER A 113 -29.62 -6.35 18.00
C SER A 113 -28.53 -7.42 17.90
N VAL A 114 -27.55 -7.27 18.79
CA VAL A 114 -26.49 -8.25 19.11
C VAL A 114 -25.26 -8.24 18.20
N LEU A 115 -24.31 -7.38 18.59
CA LEU A 115 -22.90 -7.74 18.85
C LEU A 115 -22.47 -9.13 18.36
N LEU A 116 -22.02 -9.24 17.12
CA LEU A 116 -20.79 -9.93 16.75
C LEU A 116 -20.39 -9.34 15.40
N VAL A 117 -19.29 -8.59 15.46
CA VAL A 117 -18.56 -8.08 14.31
C VAL A 117 -17.93 -9.29 13.62
N GLU A 118 -18.74 -10.05 12.89
CA GLU A 118 -18.26 -10.87 11.79
C GLU A 118 -17.78 -9.88 10.74
N ILE A 119 -16.50 -9.54 10.82
CA ILE A 119 -15.80 -8.82 9.76
C ILE A 119 -15.90 -9.72 8.54
N ASN A 120 -16.89 -9.47 7.69
CA ASN A 120 -16.95 -9.95 6.32
C ASN A 120 -15.73 -9.41 5.56
N MET A 121 -14.57 -10.02 5.81
CA MET A 121 -13.28 -9.72 5.17
C MET A 121 -13.25 -10.11 3.69
N GLU A 122 -14.23 -10.89 3.21
CA GLU A 122 -14.29 -11.29 1.80
C GLU A 122 -14.79 -10.19 0.86
N ASN A 123 -15.36 -9.09 1.37
CA ASN A 123 -16.09 -8.11 0.54
C ASN A 123 -15.49 -6.71 0.45
N LEU A 124 -14.28 -6.45 0.98
CA LEU A 124 -13.68 -5.12 0.96
C LEU A 124 -12.60 -4.96 -0.11
N ARG A 125 -12.99 -5.08 -1.39
CA ARG A 125 -12.15 -4.60 -2.51
C ARG A 125 -12.34 -3.10 -2.69
N TYR A 126 -11.25 -2.33 -2.60
CA TYR A 126 -11.25 -0.90 -2.85
C TYR A 126 -11.03 -0.65 -4.34
N SER A 127 -12.01 -0.02 -5.01
CA SER A 127 -11.83 0.46 -6.37
C SER A 127 -11.78 1.99 -6.38
N VAL A 128 -10.83 2.53 -7.14
CA VAL A 128 -10.80 3.97 -7.43
C VAL A 128 -11.93 4.23 -8.41
N ASN A 129 -13.03 4.80 -7.92
CA ASN A 129 -14.17 5.16 -8.76
C ASN A 129 -13.83 6.46 -9.49
N PHE A 130 -12.96 6.37 -10.50
CA PHE A 130 -12.82 7.44 -11.46
C PHE A 130 -13.90 7.26 -12.51
N ASN A 131 -14.94 8.09 -12.41
CA ASN A 131 -16.09 7.96 -13.29
C ASN A 131 -15.65 8.15 -14.76
N SER A 132 -15.95 7.17 -15.63
CA SER A 132 -15.69 7.21 -17.08
C SER A 132 -16.22 8.50 -17.71
N ASP A 133 -17.30 9.04 -17.15
CA ASP A 133 -17.94 10.29 -17.55
C ASP A 133 -16.99 11.51 -17.47
N LEU A 134 -16.03 11.53 -16.53
CA LEU A 134 -15.10 12.65 -16.38
C LEU A 134 -14.03 12.67 -17.48
N TYR A 135 -13.56 11.49 -17.91
CA TYR A 135 -12.70 11.37 -19.09
C TYR A 135 -13.44 11.74 -20.37
N GLU A 136 -14.71 11.35 -20.49
CA GLU A 136 -15.54 11.71 -21.64
C GLU A 136 -15.68 13.24 -21.74
N ILE A 137 -16.01 13.93 -20.65
CA ILE A 137 -16.14 15.40 -20.61
C ILE A 137 -14.80 16.10 -20.94
N ILE A 138 -13.68 15.63 -20.38
CA ILE A 138 -12.36 16.20 -20.68
C ILE A 138 -12.02 16.03 -22.16
N SER A 139 -12.23 14.84 -22.71
CA SER A 139 -11.98 14.58 -24.13
C SER A 139 -12.90 15.40 -25.04
N GLU A 140 -14.20 15.55 -24.71
CA GLU A 140 -15.14 16.42 -25.43
C GLU A 140 -14.66 17.87 -25.48
N SER A 141 -14.17 18.40 -24.34
CA SER A 141 -13.69 19.78 -24.27
C SER A 141 -12.49 20.04 -25.19
N LYS A 142 -11.53 19.12 -25.26
CA LYS A 142 -10.35 19.23 -26.15
C LYS A 142 -10.73 19.21 -27.63
N TYR A 143 -11.72 18.40 -27.99
CA TYR A 143 -12.22 18.35 -29.37
C TYR A 143 -12.98 19.63 -29.73
N LEU A 144 -13.79 20.16 -28.82
CA LEU A 144 -14.52 21.42 -29.02
C LEU A 144 -13.58 22.63 -29.12
N GLU A 145 -12.49 22.64 -28.36
CA GLU A 145 -11.42 23.66 -28.49
C GLU A 145 -10.79 23.64 -29.88
N LYS A 146 -10.42 22.45 -30.38
CA LYS A 146 -9.83 22.27 -31.71
C LYS A 146 -10.77 22.70 -32.84
N ILE A 147 -12.07 22.61 -32.62
CA ILE A 147 -13.11 23.00 -33.58
C ILE A 147 -13.42 24.53 -33.50
N GLY A 148 -12.86 25.24 -32.51
CA GLY A 148 -12.95 26.69 -32.36
C GLY A 148 -14.11 27.18 -31.50
N PHE A 149 -14.72 26.32 -30.68
CA PHE A 149 -15.77 26.71 -29.74
C PHE A 149 -15.20 27.25 -28.42
N LYS A 150 -15.96 28.15 -27.77
CA LYS A 150 -15.59 28.73 -26.47
C LYS A 150 -15.93 27.79 -25.33
N ILE A 151 -14.95 27.02 -24.85
CA ILE A 151 -15.14 26.11 -23.72
C ILE A 151 -15.56 26.89 -22.45
N PRO A 152 -16.53 26.39 -21.65
CA PRO A 152 -16.84 26.93 -20.33
C PRO A 152 -15.63 26.93 -19.38
N ASP A 153 -15.47 27.96 -18.55
CA ASP A 153 -14.29 28.16 -17.69
C ASP A 153 -14.05 26.97 -16.73
N MET A 154 -15.13 26.39 -16.19
CA MET A 154 -15.04 25.23 -15.30
C MET A 154 -14.46 24.00 -16.01
N THR A 155 -14.83 23.77 -17.26
CA THR A 155 -14.33 22.66 -18.07
C THR A 155 -12.87 22.90 -18.48
N LYS A 156 -12.52 24.14 -18.81
CA LYS A 156 -11.13 24.53 -19.10
C LYS A 156 -10.20 24.26 -17.91
N ASN A 157 -10.62 24.60 -16.70
CA ASN A 157 -9.86 24.34 -15.49
C ASN A 157 -9.67 22.85 -15.21
N VAL A 158 -10.70 22.03 -15.42
CA VAL A 158 -10.61 20.56 -15.26
C VAL A 158 -9.72 19.93 -16.32
N SER A 159 -9.78 20.40 -17.57
CA SER A 159 -8.91 19.90 -18.66
C SER A 159 -7.44 20.28 -18.46
N LEU A 160 -7.16 21.44 -17.87
CA LEU A 160 -5.79 21.83 -17.49
C LEU A 160 -5.21 20.94 -16.38
N GLN A 161 -6.07 20.42 -15.50
CA GLN A 161 -5.66 19.56 -14.38
C GLN A 161 -5.70 18.06 -14.70
N GLU A 162 -6.06 17.66 -15.92
CA GLU A 162 -6.21 16.26 -16.34
C GLU A 162 -4.97 15.42 -16.04
N GLU A 163 -3.77 15.91 -16.35
CA GLU A 163 -2.53 15.17 -16.09
C GLU A 163 -2.34 14.88 -14.60
N GLN A 164 -2.73 15.84 -13.74
CA GLN A 164 -2.68 15.65 -12.28
C GLN A 164 -3.72 14.64 -11.83
N TYR A 165 -4.95 14.68 -12.38
CA TYR A 165 -5.98 13.69 -12.07
C TYR A 165 -5.58 12.28 -12.51
N ILE A 166 -5.06 12.11 -13.72
CA ILE A 166 -4.53 10.83 -14.22
C ILE A 166 -3.40 10.33 -13.30
N HIS A 167 -2.50 11.22 -12.89
CA HIS A 167 -1.43 10.89 -11.95
C HIS A 167 -1.98 10.43 -10.59
N PHE A 168 -2.96 11.14 -10.02
CA PHE A 168 -3.56 10.76 -8.75
C PHE A 168 -4.33 9.44 -8.86
N VAL A 169 -5.06 9.20 -9.94
CA VAL A 169 -5.83 7.97 -10.18
C VAL A 169 -4.90 6.78 -10.36
N THR A 170 -3.83 6.92 -11.13
CA THR A 170 -2.83 5.86 -11.30
C THR A 170 -2.09 5.57 -10.00
N LYS A 171 -1.76 6.60 -9.22
CA LYS A 171 -1.16 6.46 -7.87
C LYS A 171 -2.11 5.73 -6.92
N LEU A 172 -3.38 6.12 -6.86
CA LEU A 172 -4.39 5.49 -6.00
C LEU A 172 -4.64 4.05 -6.42
N ASN A 173 -4.78 3.76 -7.71
CA ASN A 173 -4.95 2.38 -8.21
C ASN A 173 -3.75 1.50 -7.87
N LYS A 174 -2.54 2.05 -7.92
CA LYS A 174 -1.33 1.34 -7.51
C LYS A 174 -1.32 1.03 -6.02
N ILE A 175 -1.82 1.94 -5.19
CA ILE A 175 -1.96 1.75 -3.74
C ILE A 175 -3.03 0.69 -3.44
N CYS A 176 -4.19 0.75 -4.09
CA CYS A 176 -5.25 -0.25 -3.95
C CYS A 176 -4.77 -1.64 -4.37
N LYS A 177 -4.08 -1.77 -5.52
CA LYS A 177 -3.48 -3.05 -5.94
C LYS A 177 -2.48 -3.60 -4.94
N LYS A 178 -1.59 -2.75 -4.41
CA LYS A 178 -0.65 -3.16 -3.37
C LYS A 178 -1.38 -3.63 -2.11
N TYR A 179 -2.42 -2.92 -1.69
CA TYR A 179 -3.25 -3.30 -0.53
C TYR A 179 -3.91 -4.66 -0.74
N ASP A 180 -4.56 -4.88 -1.89
CA ASP A 180 -5.19 -6.15 -2.25
C ASP A 180 -4.16 -7.29 -2.33
N GLU A 181 -2.97 -7.04 -2.90
CA GLU A 181 -1.86 -8.00 -2.93
C GLU A 181 -1.41 -8.37 -1.52
N THR A 182 -1.20 -7.39 -0.63
CA THR A 182 -0.85 -7.67 0.77
C THR A 182 -1.94 -8.44 1.48
N ILE A 183 -3.21 -8.03 1.40
CA ILE A 183 -4.30 -8.73 2.08
C ILE A 183 -4.43 -10.19 1.62
N ASN A 184 -4.30 -10.45 0.32
CA ASN A 184 -4.39 -11.81 -0.21
C ASN A 184 -3.18 -12.69 0.18
N LEU A 185 -2.08 -12.10 0.67
CA LEU A 185 -0.91 -12.82 1.15
C LEU A 185 -0.94 -13.10 2.66
N LEU A 186 -1.81 -12.42 3.42
CA LEU A 186 -1.94 -12.62 4.86
C LEU A 186 -2.82 -13.85 5.16
N SER A 187 -2.38 -14.69 6.11
CA SER A 187 -3.17 -15.82 6.61
C SER A 187 -4.28 -15.37 7.57
N LEU A 188 -5.32 -16.19 7.75
CA LEU A 188 -6.47 -15.89 8.63
C LEU A 188 -6.06 -15.54 10.07
N SER A 189 -4.95 -16.09 10.56
CA SER A 189 -4.40 -15.80 11.90
C SER A 189 -3.64 -14.46 11.97
N GLU A 190 -3.07 -14.01 10.86
CA GLU A 190 -2.38 -12.72 10.76
C GLU A 190 -3.37 -11.56 10.55
N ILE A 191 -4.50 -11.82 9.88
CA ILE A 191 -5.59 -10.87 9.72
C ILE A 191 -6.23 -10.54 11.07
N ASP A 192 -6.55 -11.55 11.88
CA ASP A 192 -7.13 -11.35 13.22
C ASP A 192 -6.20 -10.53 14.12
N LEU A 193 -4.89 -10.78 14.03
CA LEU A 193 -3.85 -10.07 14.77
C LEU A 193 -3.64 -8.61 14.30
N LEU A 194 -3.87 -8.31 13.02
CA LEU A 194 -3.68 -6.98 12.43
C LEU A 194 -4.98 -6.16 12.31
N THR A 195 -6.10 -6.69 12.80
CA THR A 195 -7.44 -6.08 12.71
C THR A 195 -7.47 -4.62 13.15
N THR A 196 -6.82 -4.28 14.27
CA THR A 196 -6.79 -2.91 14.79
C THR A 196 -6.07 -1.93 13.84
N GLN A 197 -5.06 -2.41 13.12
CA GLN A 197 -4.27 -1.62 12.18
C GLN A 197 -4.95 -1.47 10.83
N ILE A 198 -5.65 -2.51 10.36
CA ILE A 198 -6.51 -2.44 9.16
C ILE A 198 -7.59 -1.39 9.38
N ILE A 199 -8.23 -1.36 10.55
CA ILE A 199 -9.22 -0.33 10.91
C ILE A 199 -8.58 1.07 10.97
N ALA A 200 -7.34 1.19 11.42
CA ALA A 200 -6.61 2.47 11.45
C ALA A 200 -6.22 2.97 10.04
N LEU A 201 -5.85 2.06 9.13
CA LEU A 201 -5.61 2.34 7.71
C LEU A 201 -6.90 2.77 7.00
N GLN A 202 -8.03 2.15 7.34
CA GLN A 202 -9.36 2.47 6.79
C GLN A 202 -9.90 3.85 7.20
N ARG A 203 -9.42 4.41 8.33
CA ARG A 203 -9.89 5.72 8.84
C ARG A 203 -9.22 6.93 8.19
N GLY A 204 -8.36 6.74 7.19
CA GLY A 204 -7.95 7.84 6.31
C GLY A 204 -7.20 8.99 6.99
N ASN A 205 -6.47 8.74 8.07
CA ASN A 205 -5.53 9.73 8.58
C ASN A 205 -4.27 9.67 7.73
N GLY A 206 -3.72 10.83 7.34
CA GLY A 206 -2.49 11.02 6.57
C GLY A 206 -1.20 10.48 7.20
N LYS A 207 -1.32 9.45 8.05
CA LYS A 207 -0.25 8.68 8.64
C LYS A 207 0.21 7.53 7.75
N PHE A 208 -0.30 7.30 6.54
CA PHE A 208 0.14 6.18 5.70
C PHE A 208 1.67 6.20 5.46
N GLU A 209 2.24 7.37 5.14
CA GLU A 209 3.69 7.55 4.98
C GLU A 209 4.46 7.40 6.30
N SER A 210 3.87 7.76 7.44
CA SER A 210 4.45 7.53 8.77
C SER A 210 4.36 6.06 9.20
N LEU A 211 3.25 5.38 8.89
CA LEU A 211 3.00 3.98 9.21
C LEU A 211 3.97 3.10 8.44
N VAL A 212 4.12 3.35 7.13
CA VAL A 212 5.07 2.58 6.31
C VAL A 212 6.52 2.81 6.77
N ASN A 213 6.87 4.05 7.15
CA ASN A 213 8.16 4.34 7.80
C ASN A 213 8.30 3.73 9.23
N GLN A 214 7.23 3.19 9.82
CA GLN A 214 7.23 2.50 11.11
C GLN A 214 7.11 0.99 11.00
N ILE A 215 6.73 0.41 9.85
CA ILE A 215 6.51 -1.05 9.70
C ILE A 215 7.73 -1.86 10.17
N HIS A 216 8.95 -1.44 9.81
CA HIS A 216 10.16 -2.14 10.26
C HIS A 216 10.35 -2.04 11.78
N LYS A 217 10.03 -0.90 12.41
CA LYS A 217 10.10 -0.75 13.88
C LYS A 217 9.01 -1.56 14.57
N GLU A 218 7.81 -1.57 14.02
CA GLU A 218 6.69 -2.36 14.53
C GLU A 218 6.98 -3.86 14.45
N TYR A 219 7.58 -4.33 13.36
CA TYR A 219 8.01 -5.72 13.24
C TYR A 219 8.95 -6.15 14.37
N PHE A 220 10.03 -5.40 14.61
CA PHE A 220 10.97 -5.74 15.69
C PHE A 220 10.37 -5.54 17.09
N ASN A 221 9.48 -4.57 17.27
CA ASN A 221 8.75 -4.40 18.53
C ASN A 221 7.79 -5.56 18.80
N ASN A 222 7.11 -6.08 17.78
CA ASN A 222 6.20 -7.23 17.90
C ASN A 222 6.97 -8.52 18.21
N ILE A 223 8.10 -8.75 17.54
CA ILE A 223 9.00 -9.87 17.88
C ILE A 223 9.41 -9.78 19.35
N ARG A 224 9.82 -8.59 19.79
CA ARG A 224 10.22 -8.36 21.18
C ARG A 224 9.08 -8.61 22.16
N SER A 225 7.87 -8.12 21.87
CA SER A 225 6.70 -8.33 22.73
C SER A 225 6.37 -9.81 22.86
N ASN A 226 6.31 -10.53 21.73
CA ASN A 226 6.01 -11.96 21.72
C ASN A 226 7.08 -12.78 22.47
N LEU A 227 8.36 -12.43 22.29
CA LEU A 227 9.46 -13.02 23.04
C LEU A 227 9.29 -12.79 24.54
N ASN A 228 8.96 -11.57 24.97
CA ASN A 228 8.75 -11.26 26.38
C ASN A 228 7.57 -12.02 26.98
N ASP A 229 6.47 -12.17 26.26
CA ASP A 229 5.31 -12.92 26.77
C ASP A 229 5.61 -14.41 26.86
N THR A 230 6.33 -14.97 25.88
CA THR A 230 6.79 -16.37 25.92
C THR A 230 7.77 -16.59 27.09
N LEU A 231 8.72 -15.68 27.30
CA LEU A 231 9.70 -15.77 28.39
C LEU A 231 9.06 -15.67 29.77
N LYS A 232 8.00 -14.86 29.95
CA LYS A 232 7.25 -14.81 31.21
C LYS A 232 6.63 -16.16 31.55
N VAL A 233 6.00 -16.82 30.58
CA VAL A 233 5.41 -18.16 30.76
C VAL A 233 6.50 -19.19 31.09
N LEU A 234 7.64 -19.13 30.41
CA LEU A 234 8.78 -20.03 30.70
C LEU A 234 9.40 -19.76 32.07
N ALA A 235 9.52 -18.51 32.49
CA ALA A 235 10.02 -18.15 33.81
C ALA A 235 9.08 -18.66 34.93
N GLN A 236 7.76 -18.66 34.70
CA GLN A 236 6.81 -19.26 35.62
C GLN A 236 7.01 -20.78 35.74
N LYS A 237 7.14 -21.50 34.61
CA LYS A 237 7.44 -22.93 34.61
C LYS A 237 8.78 -23.25 35.27
N TYR A 238 9.80 -22.41 35.05
CA TYR A 238 11.10 -22.54 35.71
C TYR A 238 10.97 -22.49 37.24
N LYS A 239 10.17 -21.54 37.77
CA LYS A 239 9.92 -21.43 39.21
C LYS A 239 9.19 -22.63 39.82
N GLU A 240 8.44 -23.39 39.01
CA GLU A 240 7.76 -24.61 39.46
C GLU A 240 8.72 -25.81 39.62
N ILE A 241 9.91 -25.77 39.01
CA ILE A 241 10.89 -26.86 39.10
C ILE A 241 11.40 -27.03 40.53
N ALA A 242 11.74 -25.94 41.22
CA ALA A 242 12.28 -26.01 42.58
C ALA A 242 11.31 -26.67 43.58
N PRO A 243 10.01 -26.30 43.65
CA PRO A 243 9.02 -27.03 44.45
C PRO A 243 8.91 -28.53 44.14
N LEU A 244 9.05 -28.95 42.88
CA LEU A 244 9.04 -30.37 42.52
C LEU A 244 10.28 -31.10 43.06
N LEU A 245 11.45 -30.47 42.97
CA LEU A 245 12.68 -31.03 43.52
C LEU A 245 12.63 -31.11 45.06
N ILE A 246 12.04 -30.12 45.72
CA ILE A 246 11.82 -30.15 47.17
C ILE A 246 10.87 -31.30 47.57
N LYS A 247 9.82 -31.58 46.79
CA LYS A 247 8.96 -32.76 47.05
C LYS A 247 9.76 -34.08 46.97
N ILE A 248 10.72 -34.18 46.06
CA ILE A 248 11.63 -35.33 45.97
C ILE A 248 12.56 -35.39 47.19
N GLU A 249 13.07 -34.25 47.66
CA GLU A 249 13.82 -34.16 48.94
C GLU A 249 12.99 -34.72 50.10
N THR A 250 11.71 -34.33 50.19
CA THR A 250 10.82 -34.79 51.25
C THR A 250 10.59 -36.30 51.19
N LEU A 251 10.46 -36.88 50.00
CA LEU A 251 10.23 -38.32 49.85
C LEU A 251 11.48 -39.17 50.14
N VAL A 252 12.67 -38.67 49.77
CA VAL A 252 13.92 -39.45 49.86
C VAL A 252 14.66 -39.24 51.17
N VAL A 253 14.67 -38.01 51.69
CA VAL A 253 15.49 -37.61 52.85
C VAL A 253 14.64 -37.04 54.00
N LEU A 254 13.31 -36.93 53.82
CA LEU A 254 12.38 -36.40 54.83
C LEU A 254 12.70 -34.94 55.24
N THR A 255 13.35 -34.19 54.34
CA THR A 255 13.67 -32.76 54.49
C THR A 255 12.99 -31.96 53.38
N SER A 256 12.69 -30.69 53.61
CA SER A 256 11.97 -29.83 52.64
C SER A 256 12.65 -28.49 52.45
N THR A 257 13.98 -28.49 52.52
CA THR A 257 14.81 -27.28 52.62
C THR A 257 15.35 -26.82 51.28
N GLY A 258 15.44 -27.71 50.28
CA GLY A 258 16.01 -27.43 48.97
C GLY A 258 17.53 -27.26 48.98
N LYS A 259 18.19 -27.63 50.08
CA LYS A 259 19.64 -27.43 50.32
C LYS A 259 20.32 -28.61 51.00
N GLU A 260 19.68 -29.78 50.99
CA GLU A 260 20.19 -30.98 51.64
C GLU A 260 21.53 -31.45 51.03
N PRO A 261 22.62 -31.60 51.82
CA PRO A 261 23.94 -31.97 51.30
C PRO A 261 23.99 -33.26 50.50
N ARG A 262 23.16 -34.26 50.84
CA ARG A 262 23.09 -35.54 50.11
C ARG A 262 22.57 -35.39 48.69
N LEU A 263 21.70 -34.41 48.44
CA LEU A 263 21.10 -34.13 47.13
C LEU A 263 21.86 -33.09 46.31
N LYS A 264 23.00 -32.59 46.81
CA LYS A 264 23.84 -31.60 46.10
C LYS A 264 24.12 -31.96 44.64
N LYS A 265 24.50 -33.22 44.37
CA LYS A 265 24.77 -33.71 43.01
C LYS A 265 23.51 -33.77 42.15
N TYR A 266 22.38 -34.07 42.76
CA TYR A 266 21.08 -34.12 42.10
C TYR A 266 20.60 -32.72 41.67
N TYR A 267 20.75 -31.72 42.55
CA TYR A 267 20.47 -30.32 42.21
C TYR A 267 21.38 -29.80 41.11
N ALA A 268 22.68 -30.10 41.17
CA ALA A 268 23.63 -29.73 40.12
C ALA A 268 23.31 -30.36 38.75
N TYR A 269 22.79 -31.60 38.74
CA TYR A 269 22.35 -32.24 37.49
C TYR A 269 21.18 -31.49 36.85
N TRP A 270 20.19 -31.10 37.64
CA TRP A 270 19.03 -30.34 37.14
C TRP A 270 19.40 -28.91 36.75
N GLU A 271 20.26 -28.24 37.51
CA GLU A 271 20.81 -26.93 37.15
C GLU A 271 21.48 -26.99 35.76
N LYS A 272 22.32 -28.02 35.54
CA LYS A 272 22.95 -28.26 34.23
C LYS A 272 21.93 -28.51 33.12
N LYS A 273 20.90 -29.33 33.39
CA LYS A 273 19.84 -29.62 32.40
C LYS A 273 19.03 -28.38 32.02
N ILE A 274 18.75 -27.50 32.98
CA ILE A 274 18.07 -26.23 32.74
C ILE A 274 18.93 -25.34 31.85
N TYR A 275 20.22 -25.21 32.19
CA TYR A 275 21.17 -24.45 31.39
C TYR A 275 21.28 -24.95 29.94
N GLU A 276 21.44 -26.27 29.74
CA GLU A 276 21.45 -26.90 28.41
C GLU A 276 20.17 -26.59 27.61
N SER A 277 19.01 -26.61 28.29
CA SER A 277 17.72 -26.33 27.67
C SER A 277 17.58 -24.86 27.26
N LEU A 278 18.04 -23.92 28.09
CA LEU A 278 18.06 -22.49 27.78
C LEU A 278 18.96 -22.18 26.58
N ILE A 279 20.15 -22.77 26.53
CA ILE A 279 21.05 -22.64 25.36
C ILE A 279 20.37 -23.19 24.11
N SER A 280 19.83 -24.40 24.18
CA SER A 280 19.16 -25.03 23.04
C SER A 280 18.00 -24.20 22.51
N MET A 281 17.22 -23.58 23.40
CA MET A 281 16.12 -22.67 23.04
C MET A 281 16.64 -21.46 22.24
N ILE A 282 17.68 -20.78 22.75
CA ILE A 282 18.25 -19.58 22.11
C ILE A 282 18.86 -19.93 20.75
N ILE A 283 19.66 -21.01 20.69
CA ILE A 283 20.25 -21.52 19.46
C ILE A 283 19.17 -21.82 18.41
N THR A 284 18.09 -22.49 18.82
CA THR A 284 16.99 -22.84 17.92
C THR A 284 16.28 -21.59 17.40
N ASN A 285 16.01 -20.62 18.28
CA ASN A 285 15.41 -19.35 17.88
C ASN A 285 16.29 -18.59 16.87
N PHE A 286 17.59 -18.49 17.13
CA PHE A 286 18.51 -17.82 16.20
C PHE A 286 18.68 -18.56 14.88
N LYS A 287 18.65 -19.89 14.88
CA LYS A 287 18.60 -20.68 13.63
C LYS A 287 17.34 -20.37 12.84
N HIS A 288 16.17 -20.35 13.48
CA HIS A 288 14.92 -19.95 12.81
C HIS A 288 14.98 -18.53 12.24
N PHE A 289 15.53 -17.58 13.00
CA PHE A 289 15.69 -16.21 12.51
C PHE A 289 16.65 -16.12 11.31
N ARG A 290 17.79 -16.83 11.36
CA ARG A 290 18.74 -16.93 10.25
C ARG A 290 18.07 -17.53 9.01
N ASP A 291 17.30 -18.60 9.16
CA ASP A 291 16.64 -19.28 8.06
C ASP A 291 15.52 -18.42 7.47
N ALA A 292 14.79 -17.68 8.31
CA ALA A 292 13.80 -16.70 7.89
C ALA A 292 14.43 -15.56 7.04
N LEU A 293 15.60 -15.05 7.45
CA LEU A 293 16.34 -14.02 6.70
C LEU A 293 16.78 -14.49 5.31
N ASN A 294 17.08 -15.77 5.15
CA ASN A 294 17.47 -16.38 3.87
C ASN A 294 16.29 -16.90 3.06
N SER A 295 15.07 -16.82 3.59
CA SER A 295 13.88 -17.35 2.93
C SER A 295 13.37 -16.40 1.84
N ASN A 296 12.59 -16.94 0.90
CA ASN A 296 11.87 -16.14 -0.09
C ASN A 296 10.61 -15.45 0.48
N ARG A 297 10.36 -15.54 1.79
CA ARG A 297 9.21 -14.89 2.43
C ARG A 297 9.60 -13.47 2.86
N PRO A 298 8.83 -12.44 2.46
CA PRO A 298 9.12 -11.07 2.88
C PRO A 298 8.87 -10.92 4.39
N LEU A 299 9.88 -10.48 5.14
CA LEU A 299 9.78 -10.26 6.60
C LEU A 299 9.31 -8.86 6.96
N PHE A 300 9.90 -7.84 6.33
CA PHE A 300 9.56 -6.44 6.51
C PHE A 300 9.91 -5.64 5.25
N THR A 301 9.23 -4.50 5.06
CA THR A 301 9.43 -3.63 3.90
C THR A 301 10.36 -2.46 4.24
N ILE A 302 11.28 -2.15 3.33
CA ILE A 302 12.13 -0.95 3.39
C ILE A 302 11.82 -0.11 2.16
N GLU A 303 11.63 1.19 2.33
CA GLU A 303 11.34 2.10 1.23
C GLU A 303 12.60 2.70 0.63
N ALA A 304 12.62 2.84 -0.70
CA ALA A 304 13.60 3.63 -1.40
C ALA A 304 12.97 4.99 -1.76
N ILE A 305 13.45 6.04 -1.12
CA ILE A 305 12.99 7.41 -1.33
C ILE A 305 13.95 8.11 -2.29
N LEU A 306 13.39 8.83 -3.27
CA LEU A 306 14.18 9.68 -4.15
C LEU A 306 14.38 11.04 -3.48
N ILE A 307 15.63 11.36 -3.12
CA ILE A 307 16.04 12.67 -2.62
C ILE A 307 16.90 13.29 -3.74
N PRO A 308 16.30 14.08 -4.66
CA PRO A 308 16.98 14.50 -5.87
C PRO A 308 18.36 15.10 -5.57
N PRO A 309 19.41 14.66 -6.27
CA PRO A 309 19.40 13.75 -7.43
C PRO A 309 19.59 12.25 -7.09
N ASP A 310 19.61 11.84 -5.82
CA ASP A 310 20.02 10.51 -5.38
C ASP A 310 18.87 9.69 -4.75
N ALA A 311 18.81 8.39 -5.04
CA ALA A 311 17.87 7.48 -4.39
C ALA A 311 18.51 6.91 -3.11
N VAL A 312 17.81 7.01 -1.98
CA VAL A 312 18.29 6.65 -0.64
C VAL A 312 17.29 5.72 0.04
N LEU A 313 17.76 4.78 0.86
CA LEU A 313 16.89 3.94 1.69
C LEU A 313 16.38 4.71 2.91
N SER A 314 15.10 4.54 3.23
CA SER A 314 14.52 4.92 4.51
C SER A 314 14.04 3.66 5.22
N PRO A 315 14.66 3.27 6.36
CA PRO A 315 15.86 3.83 6.99
C PRO A 315 17.17 3.44 6.27
N LEU A 316 18.28 4.09 6.59
CA LEU A 316 19.60 3.83 5.98
C LEU A 316 20.06 2.39 6.28
N SER A 317 20.89 1.81 5.41
CA SER A 317 21.42 0.45 5.59
C SER A 317 22.13 0.24 6.93
N ASN A 318 22.85 1.26 7.42
CA ASN A 318 23.51 1.20 8.72
C ASN A 318 22.51 1.18 9.89
N ASP A 319 21.38 1.86 9.75
CA ASP A 319 20.35 1.89 10.79
C ASP A 319 19.59 0.55 10.81
N ILE A 320 19.30 -0.02 9.65
CA ILE A 320 18.73 -1.39 9.54
C ILE A 320 19.66 -2.39 10.22
N TYR A 321 20.95 -2.32 9.92
CA TYR A 321 21.95 -3.18 10.56
C TYR A 321 21.93 -3.01 12.09
N LYS A 322 21.94 -1.78 12.61
CA LYS A 322 21.89 -1.50 14.05
C LYS A 322 20.61 -2.04 14.70
N ILE A 323 19.45 -1.85 14.07
CA ILE A 323 18.16 -2.31 14.60
C ILE A 323 18.17 -3.83 14.73
N ILE A 324 18.58 -4.56 13.70
CA ILE A 324 18.61 -6.04 13.74
C ILE A 324 19.58 -6.53 14.83
N LEU A 325 20.77 -5.92 14.93
CA LEU A 325 21.71 -6.28 15.99
C LEU A 325 21.18 -5.98 17.38
N GLN A 326 20.46 -4.87 17.54
CA GLN A 326 19.85 -4.55 18.82
C GLN A 326 18.79 -5.60 19.19
N SER A 327 17.97 -6.05 18.25
CA SER A 327 16.99 -7.12 18.50
C SER A 327 17.64 -8.45 18.91
N ILE A 328 18.79 -8.80 18.32
CA ILE A 328 19.55 -9.99 18.74
C ILE A 328 20.09 -9.83 20.16
N ARG A 329 20.65 -8.65 20.51
CA ARG A 329 21.11 -8.39 21.88
C ARG A 329 19.98 -8.43 22.88
N ASP A 330 18.88 -7.75 22.59
CA ASP A 330 17.68 -7.73 23.43
C ASP A 330 17.20 -9.18 23.70
N ALA A 331 17.15 -10.04 22.67
CA ALA A 331 16.74 -11.44 22.83
C ALA A 331 17.63 -12.27 23.79
N ILE A 332 18.93 -11.93 23.90
CA ILE A 332 19.85 -12.54 24.88
C ILE A 332 19.70 -11.87 26.25
N GLU A 333 19.56 -10.55 26.29
CA GLU A 333 19.43 -9.80 27.55
C GLU A 333 18.14 -10.11 28.30
N GLU A 334 17.03 -10.34 27.60
CA GLU A 334 15.74 -10.69 28.23
C GLU A 334 15.81 -12.07 28.93
N GLN A 335 16.86 -12.88 28.69
CA GLN A 335 17.12 -14.12 29.43
C GLN A 335 17.57 -13.90 30.88
N LYS A 336 17.84 -12.64 31.28
CA LYS A 336 18.16 -12.27 32.68
C LYS A 336 17.04 -12.61 33.67
N ILE A 337 15.82 -12.90 33.18
CA ILE A 337 14.69 -13.36 33.99
C ILE A 337 14.93 -14.72 34.67
N PHE A 338 15.85 -15.54 34.16
CA PHE A 338 16.21 -16.83 34.75
C PHE A 338 17.34 -16.68 35.77
N TYR A 339 16.96 -16.55 37.04
CA TYR A 339 17.91 -16.47 38.16
C TYR A 339 18.61 -17.81 38.38
N ARG A 340 19.91 -17.77 38.63
CA ARG A 340 20.70 -18.97 38.91
C ARG A 340 20.37 -19.52 40.30
N TRP A 341 20.58 -20.82 40.49
CA TRP A 341 20.49 -21.43 41.82
C TRP A 341 21.77 -21.19 42.62
N MET A 342 21.64 -21.15 43.95
CA MET A 342 22.82 -21.17 44.82
C MET A 342 23.55 -22.51 44.64
N ASN A 343 24.88 -22.49 44.76
CA ASN A 343 25.71 -23.66 44.49
C ASN A 343 25.26 -24.88 45.32
N GLY A 344 24.78 -25.92 44.63
CA GLY A 344 24.39 -27.17 45.27
C GLY A 344 23.03 -27.16 45.94
N THR A 345 22.17 -26.20 45.61
CA THR A 345 20.78 -26.10 46.09
C THR A 345 19.83 -25.94 44.91
N CYS A 346 18.52 -26.04 45.16
CA CYS A 346 17.49 -25.67 44.18
C CYS A 346 16.83 -24.32 44.53
N ILE A 347 17.57 -23.42 45.19
CA ILE A 347 17.06 -22.12 45.66
C ILE A 347 17.68 -21.02 44.79
N GLU A 348 16.83 -20.18 44.20
CA GLU A 348 17.27 -19.03 43.40
C GLU A 348 18.09 -18.05 44.24
N VAL A 349 19.14 -17.48 43.64
CA VAL A 349 19.98 -16.46 44.29
C VAL A 349 19.16 -15.17 44.41
N PRO A 350 18.90 -14.66 45.63
CA PRO A 350 18.22 -13.39 45.79
C PRO A 350 19.11 -12.24 45.29
N PRO A 351 18.53 -11.12 44.84
CA PRO A 351 19.30 -9.95 44.44
C PRO A 351 20.23 -9.48 45.57
N GLN A 352 21.52 -9.32 45.27
CA GLN A 352 22.53 -8.92 46.26
C GLN A 352 22.86 -7.44 46.10
N LYS A 353 22.89 -6.69 47.21
CA LYS A 353 23.37 -5.30 47.19
C LYS A 353 24.89 -5.28 47.10
N MET A 354 25.41 -4.69 46.04
CA MET A 354 26.84 -4.47 45.82
C MET A 354 27.33 -3.26 46.64
N ALA A 355 28.64 -3.13 46.81
CA ALA A 355 29.28 -2.05 47.57
C ALA A 355 28.99 -0.64 47.02
N ASN A 356 28.60 -0.53 45.74
CA ASN A 356 28.19 0.70 45.07
C ASN A 356 26.69 1.04 45.27
N GLY A 357 25.93 0.23 46.01
CA GLY A 357 24.50 0.42 46.24
C GLY A 357 23.57 -0.19 45.18
N GLU A 358 24.12 -0.77 44.10
CA GLU A 358 23.33 -1.40 43.03
C GLU A 358 22.96 -2.85 43.38
N LEU A 359 21.77 -3.29 42.94
CA LEU A 359 21.32 -4.68 43.09
C LEU A 359 21.89 -5.53 41.96
N CYS A 360 22.79 -6.46 42.30
CA CYS A 360 23.31 -7.45 41.36
C CYS A 360 22.40 -8.68 41.35
N VAL A 361 22.00 -9.08 40.14
CA VAL A 361 21.19 -10.27 39.89
C VAL A 361 22.08 -11.32 39.21
N PHE A 362 22.21 -12.48 39.86
CA PHE A 362 22.92 -13.63 39.30
C PHE A 362 21.95 -14.43 38.42
N SER A 363 22.04 -14.23 37.11
CA SER A 363 21.27 -14.97 36.09
C SER A 363 22.18 -15.80 35.20
N TYR A 364 21.61 -16.72 34.44
CA TYR A 364 22.34 -17.49 33.42
C TYR A 364 22.85 -16.64 32.25
N PHE A 365 22.48 -15.36 32.18
CA PHE A 365 22.86 -14.44 31.10
C PHE A 365 24.37 -14.41 30.82
N TYR A 366 25.21 -14.34 31.86
CA TYR A 366 26.66 -14.25 31.66
C TYR A 366 27.21 -15.48 30.94
N ASP A 367 26.80 -16.68 31.37
CA ASP A 367 27.23 -17.95 30.77
C ASP A 367 26.67 -18.10 29.34
N ILE A 368 25.41 -17.70 29.12
CA ILE A 368 24.76 -17.71 27.80
C ILE A 368 25.46 -16.74 26.83
N SER A 369 25.80 -15.54 27.29
CA SER A 369 26.43 -14.50 26.45
C SER A 369 27.84 -14.86 25.98
N LEU A 370 28.53 -15.73 26.72
CA LEU A 370 29.89 -16.21 26.43
C LEU A 370 29.89 -17.56 25.70
N ASN A 371 28.72 -18.17 25.48
CA ASN A 371 28.61 -19.47 24.84
C ASN A 371 29.06 -19.40 23.37
N ALA A 372 30.02 -20.23 23.00
CA ALA A 372 30.63 -20.24 21.65
C ALA A 372 29.60 -20.52 20.55
N ASP A 373 28.69 -21.49 20.73
CA ASP A 373 27.70 -21.85 19.73
C ASP A 373 26.73 -20.70 19.43
N ILE A 374 26.36 -19.93 20.47
CA ILE A 374 25.53 -18.74 20.32
C ILE A 374 26.30 -17.65 19.57
N LEU A 375 27.57 -17.41 19.93
CA LEU A 375 28.41 -16.42 19.27
C LEU A 375 28.63 -16.73 17.78
N ASP A 376 28.83 -18.01 17.43
CA ASP A 376 28.99 -18.47 16.06
C ASP A 376 27.73 -18.21 15.22
N ILE A 377 26.55 -18.53 15.74
CA ILE A 377 25.28 -18.27 15.04
C ILE A 377 25.03 -16.76 14.89
N VAL A 378 25.33 -15.97 15.92
CA VAL A 378 25.22 -14.51 15.87
C VAL A 378 26.16 -13.95 14.78
N TYR A 379 27.38 -14.50 14.66
CA TYR A 379 28.31 -14.12 13.61
C TYR A 379 27.80 -14.49 12.21
N GLU A 380 27.23 -15.69 12.03
CA GLU A 380 26.57 -16.09 10.77
C GLU A 380 25.47 -15.09 10.37
N ILE A 381 24.58 -14.75 11.31
CA ILE A 381 23.50 -13.78 11.06
C ILE A 381 24.08 -12.42 10.68
N GLN A 382 25.10 -11.92 11.38
CA GLN A 382 25.77 -10.66 11.07
C GLN A 382 26.35 -10.64 9.65
N THR A 383 27.01 -11.71 9.23
CA THR A 383 27.59 -11.80 7.89
C THR A 383 26.51 -11.86 6.80
N ASN A 384 25.42 -12.58 7.04
CA ASN A 384 24.28 -12.65 6.11
C ASN A 384 23.61 -11.29 5.92
N ILE A 385 23.36 -10.56 7.01
CA ILE A 385 22.77 -9.21 6.95
C ILE A 385 23.68 -8.25 6.17
N LYS A 386 25.00 -8.27 6.43
CA LYS A 386 25.96 -7.43 5.69
C LYS A 386 25.92 -7.72 4.19
N LYS A 387 25.89 -8.99 3.78
CA LYS A 387 25.78 -9.42 2.38
C LYS A 387 24.47 -8.93 1.74
N MET A 388 23.35 -9.09 2.44
CA MET A 388 22.03 -8.65 1.98
C MET A 388 21.97 -7.12 1.80
N LEU A 389 22.43 -6.36 2.80
CA LEU A 389 22.49 -4.90 2.74
C LEU A 389 23.43 -4.40 1.64
N TYR A 390 24.55 -5.09 1.40
CA TYR A 390 25.45 -4.79 0.28
C TYR A 390 24.76 -5.01 -1.08
N SER A 391 24.00 -6.10 -1.23
CA SER A 391 23.22 -6.34 -2.46
C SER A 391 22.13 -5.29 -2.68
N LEU A 392 21.45 -4.87 -1.60
CA LEU A 392 20.44 -3.81 -1.62
C LEU A 392 21.04 -2.46 -2.04
N THR A 393 22.13 -2.04 -1.40
CA THR A 393 22.84 -0.80 -1.75
C THR A 393 23.35 -0.84 -3.20
N LYS A 394 23.95 -1.95 -3.64
CA LYS A 394 24.36 -2.15 -5.05
C LYS A 394 23.18 -2.01 -6.02
N SER A 395 22.01 -2.52 -5.65
CA SER A 395 20.80 -2.42 -6.46
C SER A 395 20.36 -0.96 -6.60
N ILE A 396 20.42 -0.18 -5.53
CA ILE A 396 20.09 1.26 -5.54
C ILE A 396 21.12 2.08 -6.31
N TYR A 397 22.41 1.74 -6.22
CA TYR A 397 23.45 2.38 -7.03
C TYR A 397 23.19 2.21 -8.54
N LYS A 398 22.53 1.14 -8.99
CA LYS A 398 22.13 1.00 -10.40
C LYS A 398 21.11 2.08 -10.81
N TRP A 399 20.22 2.49 -9.90
CA TRP A 399 19.25 3.56 -10.17
C TRP A 399 19.91 4.93 -10.34
N ARG A 400 21.12 5.10 -9.82
CA ARG A 400 21.93 6.31 -10.05
C ARG A 400 22.31 6.52 -11.52
N LYS A 401 22.20 5.49 -12.38
CA LYS A 401 22.33 5.66 -13.84
C LYS A 401 21.23 6.53 -14.44
N PHE A 402 20.05 6.54 -13.81
CA PHE A 402 18.92 7.36 -14.25
C PHE A 402 18.98 8.77 -13.68
N ARG A 403 20.03 9.17 -12.95
CA ARG A 403 20.18 10.48 -12.28
C ARG A 403 19.85 11.68 -13.18
N THR A 404 20.09 11.55 -14.47
CA THR A 404 19.76 12.55 -15.50
C THR A 404 18.26 12.78 -15.69
N MET A 405 17.40 11.78 -15.44
CA MET A 405 15.94 11.88 -15.60
C MET A 405 15.22 12.59 -14.44
N TRP A 406 15.88 12.75 -13.30
CA TRP A 406 15.31 13.34 -12.08
C TRP A 406 16.12 14.54 -11.56
N ARG A 407 17.13 14.99 -12.32
CA ARG A 407 17.66 16.34 -12.13
C ARG A 407 16.52 17.29 -12.49
N GLN A 408 16.09 18.10 -11.52
CA GLN A 408 15.17 19.20 -11.80
C GLN A 408 15.77 20.04 -12.94
N ASP A 409 14.96 20.32 -13.96
CA ASP A 409 15.27 21.35 -14.92
C ASP A 409 15.54 22.64 -14.12
N LYS A 410 16.72 23.23 -14.31
CA LYS A 410 16.96 24.60 -13.85
C LYS A 410 15.91 25.44 -14.57
N VAL A 411 14.93 25.92 -13.80
CA VAL A 411 13.98 26.96 -14.22
C VAL A 411 14.83 28.09 -14.83
N MET A 412 14.72 28.26 -16.15
CA MET A 412 15.17 29.47 -16.85
C MET A 412 14.06 30.51 -16.79
#